data_AF-A0AA42J1N3-F1
#
_entry.id   AF-A0AA42J1N3-F1
#
_cell.length_a   1.000
_cell.length_b   1.000
_cell.length_c   1.000
_cell.angle_alpha   90.00
_cell.angle_beta   90.00
_cell.angle_gamma   90.00
#
_symmetry.space_group_name_H-M   'P 1'
#
loop_
_entity.id
_entity.type
_entity.pdbx_description
1 polymer ?
#
loop_
_entity_poly.entity_id
_entity_poly.type
_entity_poly.pdbx_seq_one_letter_code
_entity_poly.pdbx_strand_id
1 'polypeptide(L)'
;MLKKILLGMLMCMILGVGAIFTFIMMPGKEQVDPLTYFNEFKEGQLNAVYEDVRVDIERPVIEQDGLLYVSYPFAREYIDEKIYYDYNEETITITNLEELRRIKPNDNKMVVNKQDKELVTPFLTYQNELYIPEDYLEEEYGIDIQIGRDERLVCISNLNIQKQIGTVKKKESELRTHQDRKALIVDKVEKGHQLTVYSEEDGYMRVRDENGVIGYIPSSDVKLGEMTSIRKNKVYTLAPMSKPIDGKVKLAWDQMTSRGTGDWSTPKYRHINNANIIAPTWFEFADEQGNLIDRGSKEYVNTAHAKGLQVWALISHNFTTPELTRTVLTSTAKRQYVINQLLEAAREYGFDGINVDIENIQADFGVEWIQFMRELSVQAKQEGLSVSVDVYIPSAWSTHYQRDKLAEVVDYFCVMAYDQHWGGSEQAGPVAGLKWVEEGIQLNLQEVPKEKLVLGIPFYTRIWQETNGELTSSAYGMGASQSVIGKWNVDPTYDDEHDQYYVQKTEGDTVYQTWIEDASTVLKRVTLINQYDLAGYAGWKLGLETPDVWDSLKQMKE
;
A
#
# COMPACT_ATOMS: atom_id res chain seq x y z
N MET A 1 -7.51 51.88 -68.91
CA MET A 1 -8.53 51.20 -68.06
C MET A 1 -7.95 50.04 -67.25
N LEU A 2 -7.19 49.13 -67.87
CA LEU A 2 -6.65 47.92 -67.22
C LEU A 2 -5.87 48.16 -65.91
N LYS A 3 -4.98 49.18 -65.86
CA LYS A 3 -4.20 49.52 -64.64
C LYS A 3 -5.07 49.94 -63.44
N LYS A 4 -6.18 50.65 -63.66
CA LYS A 4 -7.09 51.09 -62.59
C LYS A 4 -7.92 49.92 -62.05
N ILE A 5 -8.30 48.98 -62.93
CA ILE A 5 -8.99 47.75 -62.56
C ILE A 5 -8.06 46.83 -61.77
N LEU A 6 -6.80 46.67 -62.21
CA LEU A 6 -5.79 45.89 -61.49
C LEU A 6 -5.50 46.44 -60.08
N LEU A 7 -5.43 47.78 -59.95
CA LEU A 7 -5.22 48.44 -58.66
C LEU A 7 -6.42 48.27 -57.71
N GLY A 8 -7.65 48.34 -58.25
CA GLY A 8 -8.86 48.04 -57.49
C GLY A 8 -8.94 46.58 -57.03
N MET A 9 -8.56 45.62 -57.88
CA MET A 9 -8.51 44.20 -57.51
C MET A 9 -7.45 43.92 -56.43
N LEU A 10 -6.26 44.53 -56.54
CA LEU A 10 -5.20 44.40 -55.52
C LEU A 10 -5.65 44.98 -54.17
N MET A 11 -6.34 46.11 -54.17
CA MET A 11 -6.87 46.74 -52.95
C MET A 11 -7.95 45.87 -52.30
N CYS A 12 -8.86 45.29 -53.09
CA CYS A 12 -9.84 44.32 -52.58
C CYS A 12 -9.16 43.05 -52.04
N MET A 13 -8.07 42.60 -52.64
CA MET A 13 -7.29 41.46 -52.15
C MET A 13 -6.62 41.76 -50.80
N ILE A 14 -6.01 42.94 -50.65
CA ILE A 14 -5.38 43.38 -49.39
C ILE A 14 -6.44 43.56 -48.30
N LEU A 15 -7.60 44.14 -48.62
CA LEU A 15 -8.72 44.27 -47.69
C LEU A 15 -9.30 42.90 -47.33
N GLY A 16 -9.38 41.98 -48.28
CA GLY A 16 -9.84 40.61 -48.07
C GLY A 16 -8.88 39.81 -47.18
N VAL A 17 -7.57 39.87 -47.45
CA VAL A 17 -6.53 39.25 -46.61
C VAL A 17 -6.50 39.89 -45.23
N GLY A 18 -6.64 41.22 -45.15
CA GLY A 18 -6.73 41.94 -43.88
C GLY A 18 -7.96 41.53 -43.06
N ALA A 19 -9.12 41.38 -43.71
CA ALA A 19 -10.35 40.92 -43.07
C ALA A 19 -10.29 39.45 -42.64
N ILE A 20 -9.66 38.59 -43.45
CA ILE A 20 -9.42 37.18 -43.09
C ILE A 20 -8.44 37.10 -41.93
N PHE A 21 -7.36 37.89 -41.95
CA PHE A 21 -6.38 37.94 -40.88
C PHE A 21 -7.00 38.46 -39.58
N THR A 22 -7.82 39.51 -39.62
CA THR A 22 -8.54 39.98 -38.43
C THR A 22 -9.55 38.94 -37.93
N PHE A 23 -10.30 38.30 -38.82
CA PHE A 23 -11.24 37.23 -38.44
C PHE A 23 -10.52 36.02 -37.82
N ILE A 24 -9.37 35.61 -38.35
CA ILE A 24 -8.53 34.56 -37.77
C ILE A 24 -7.97 35.00 -36.40
N MET A 25 -7.72 36.29 -36.21
CA MET A 25 -7.17 36.86 -34.97
C MET A 25 -8.22 37.18 -33.89
N MET A 26 -9.52 37.17 -34.22
CA MET A 26 -10.57 37.46 -33.25
C MET A 26 -10.72 36.32 -32.22
N PRO A 27 -10.89 36.66 -30.93
CA PRO A 27 -11.22 35.67 -29.89
C PRO A 27 -12.57 35.00 -30.17
N GLY A 28 -12.68 33.73 -29.78
CA GLY A 28 -13.95 33.02 -29.75
C GLY A 28 -14.87 33.65 -28.71
N LYS A 29 -16.15 33.80 -29.04
CA LYS A 29 -17.17 34.45 -28.17
C LYS A 29 -18.24 33.50 -27.66
N GLU A 30 -18.18 32.24 -28.10
CA GLU A 30 -19.15 31.23 -27.71
C GLU A 30 -18.93 30.86 -26.25
N GLN A 31 -20.01 30.93 -25.48
CA GLN A 31 -20.02 30.65 -24.05
C GLN A 31 -20.86 29.40 -23.80
N VAL A 32 -20.38 28.54 -22.92
CA VAL A 32 -21.05 27.33 -22.49
C VAL A 32 -21.26 27.36 -21.00
N ASP A 33 -22.33 26.72 -20.53
CA ASP A 33 -22.53 26.51 -19.10
C ASP A 33 -21.65 25.33 -18.65
N PRO A 34 -20.67 25.53 -17.73
CA PRO A 34 -19.82 24.45 -17.27
C PRO A 34 -20.59 23.26 -16.69
N LEU A 35 -21.74 23.49 -16.04
CA LEU A 35 -22.53 22.41 -15.40
C LEU A 35 -23.23 21.48 -16.39
N THR A 36 -23.41 21.91 -17.64
CA THR A 36 -24.05 21.08 -18.70
C THR A 36 -23.08 20.71 -19.81
N TYR A 37 -21.96 21.42 -19.93
CA TYR A 37 -20.94 21.15 -20.94
C TYR A 37 -20.00 20.00 -20.55
N PHE A 38 -19.68 19.87 -19.26
CA PHE A 38 -18.81 18.83 -18.73
C PHE A 38 -19.64 17.67 -18.20
N ASN A 39 -19.27 16.45 -18.59
CA ASN A 39 -20.03 15.23 -18.25
C ASN A 39 -19.84 14.80 -16.79
N GLU A 40 -18.79 15.31 -16.13
CA GLU A 40 -18.48 15.06 -14.73
C GLU A 40 -19.56 15.62 -13.79
N PHE A 41 -20.25 16.68 -14.21
CA PHE A 41 -21.32 17.29 -13.43
C PHE A 41 -22.68 16.70 -13.79
N LYS A 42 -23.53 16.53 -12.78
CA LYS A 42 -24.85 15.90 -12.92
C LYS A 42 -25.96 16.86 -12.51
N GLU A 43 -27.09 16.75 -13.19
CA GLU A 43 -28.27 17.56 -12.88
C GLU A 43 -28.92 17.11 -11.56
N GLY A 44 -29.48 18.05 -10.80
CA GLY A 44 -30.27 17.75 -9.60
C GLY A 44 -29.46 17.40 -8.34
N GLN A 45 -28.15 17.65 -8.34
CA GLN A 45 -27.28 17.48 -7.17
C GLN A 45 -26.36 18.69 -6.96
N LEU A 46 -25.79 18.81 -5.76
CA LEU A 46 -24.66 19.70 -5.51
C LEU A 46 -23.41 19.08 -6.12
N ASN A 47 -22.90 19.71 -7.17
CA ASN A 47 -21.65 19.30 -7.81
C ASN A 47 -20.45 19.93 -7.09
N ALA A 48 -19.31 19.26 -7.16
CA ALA A 48 -18.10 19.71 -6.49
C ALA A 48 -16.89 19.75 -7.41
N VAL A 49 -15.92 20.57 -7.03
CA VAL A 49 -14.59 20.58 -7.61
C VAL A 49 -13.57 20.38 -6.48
N TYR A 50 -12.60 19.50 -6.70
CA TYR A 50 -11.47 19.33 -5.79
C TYR A 50 -10.24 19.92 -6.46
N GLU A 51 -9.67 20.95 -5.87
CA GLU A 51 -8.58 21.70 -6.53
C GLU A 51 -9.01 22.18 -7.92
N ASP A 52 -8.25 21.85 -8.95
CA ASP A 52 -8.54 22.09 -10.35
C ASP A 52 -9.13 20.86 -11.07
N VAL A 53 -9.75 19.94 -10.33
CA VAL A 53 -10.40 18.74 -10.84
C VAL A 53 -11.92 18.83 -10.66
N ARG A 54 -12.66 18.47 -11.70
CA ARG A 54 -14.12 18.31 -11.64
C ARG A 54 -14.43 16.92 -11.12
N VAL A 55 -15.32 16.84 -10.15
CA VAL A 55 -15.61 15.60 -9.44
C VAL A 55 -16.72 14.85 -10.16
N ASP A 56 -16.39 13.70 -10.75
CA ASP A 56 -17.36 12.79 -11.39
C ASP A 56 -17.86 11.74 -10.39
N ILE A 57 -18.59 12.22 -9.38
CA ILE A 57 -19.20 11.37 -8.35
C ILE A 57 -20.70 11.70 -8.27
N GLU A 58 -21.52 10.68 -8.05
CA GLU A 58 -22.94 10.88 -7.71
C GLU A 58 -23.05 11.47 -6.31
N ARG A 59 -23.69 12.65 -6.19
CA ARG A 59 -23.88 13.38 -4.93
C ARG A 59 -22.57 13.48 -4.13
N PRO A 60 -21.52 14.15 -4.67
CA PRO A 60 -20.24 14.26 -3.98
C PRO A 60 -20.36 15.06 -2.68
N VAL A 61 -21.33 15.97 -2.62
CA VAL A 61 -21.62 16.81 -1.46
C VAL A 61 -23.13 16.88 -1.25
N ILE A 62 -23.54 16.97 0.01
CA ILE A 62 -24.89 17.35 0.42
C ILE A 62 -24.81 18.49 1.44
N GLU A 63 -25.90 19.24 1.55
CA GLU A 63 -26.10 20.21 2.63
C GLU A 63 -27.20 19.69 3.56
N GLN A 64 -26.95 19.68 4.87
CA GLN A 64 -27.92 19.32 5.91
C GLN A 64 -27.78 20.30 7.07
N ASP A 65 -28.89 20.92 7.47
CA ASP A 65 -28.94 21.90 8.56
C ASP A 65 -27.91 23.05 8.46
N GLY A 66 -27.60 23.48 7.23
CA GLY A 66 -26.64 24.54 6.95
C GLY A 66 -25.16 24.13 7.05
N LEU A 67 -24.88 22.83 7.15
CA LEU A 67 -23.54 22.25 7.13
C LEU A 67 -23.34 21.43 5.85
N LEU A 68 -22.16 21.53 5.26
CA LEU A 68 -21.77 20.71 4.11
C LEU A 68 -21.19 19.38 4.58
N TYR A 69 -21.52 18.33 3.83
CA TYR A 69 -20.97 17.00 4.02
C TYR A 69 -20.50 16.42 2.71
N VAL A 70 -19.37 15.74 2.75
CA VAL A 70 -18.73 15.11 1.60
C VAL A 70 -18.98 13.62 1.61
N SER A 71 -19.31 13.03 0.46
CA SER A 71 -19.59 11.60 0.36
C SER A 71 -18.33 10.76 0.64
N TYR A 72 -18.53 9.56 1.18
CA TYR A 72 -17.43 8.62 1.43
C TYR A 72 -16.65 8.25 0.17
N PRO A 73 -17.26 7.99 -1.01
CA PRO A 73 -16.53 7.79 -2.25
C PRO A 73 -15.58 8.94 -2.55
N PHE A 74 -16.03 10.19 -2.39
CA PHE A 74 -15.17 11.35 -2.58
C PHE A 74 -14.02 11.36 -1.56
N ALA A 75 -14.33 11.21 -0.28
CA ALA A 75 -13.32 11.33 0.77
C ALA A 75 -12.24 10.26 0.63
N ARG A 76 -12.62 9.05 0.26
CA ARG A 76 -11.68 7.96 0.04
C ARG A 76 -10.80 8.17 -1.20
N GLU A 77 -11.35 8.75 -2.28
CA GLU A 77 -10.62 8.98 -3.52
C GLU A 77 -9.72 10.22 -3.48
N TYR A 78 -10.22 11.33 -2.94
CA TYR A 78 -9.58 12.65 -3.04
C TYR A 78 -8.92 13.12 -1.74
N ILE A 79 -9.35 12.62 -0.57
CA ILE A 79 -8.87 13.11 0.73
C ILE A 79 -7.89 12.11 1.36
N ASP A 80 -8.36 10.92 1.74
CA ASP A 80 -7.53 9.88 2.33
C ASP A 80 -8.18 8.50 2.18
N GLU A 81 -7.50 7.61 1.46
CA GLU A 81 -7.91 6.22 1.27
C GLU A 81 -7.90 5.36 2.56
N LYS A 82 -7.36 5.89 3.66
CA LYS A 82 -7.38 5.26 4.99
C LYS A 82 -8.71 5.46 5.72
N ILE A 83 -9.60 6.31 5.18
CA ILE A 83 -10.99 6.35 5.62
C ILE A 83 -11.66 5.08 5.08
N TYR A 84 -11.95 4.14 5.98
CA TYR A 84 -12.59 2.87 5.64
C TYR A 84 -13.99 2.81 6.21
N TYR A 85 -14.97 2.46 5.38
CA TYR A 85 -16.36 2.24 5.81
C TYR A 85 -16.78 0.79 5.58
N ASP A 86 -17.17 0.14 6.67
CA ASP A 86 -17.80 -1.18 6.65
C ASP A 86 -19.32 -1.01 6.49
N TYR A 87 -19.81 -1.22 5.28
CA TYR A 87 -21.24 -1.10 4.97
C TYR A 87 -22.12 -2.12 5.70
N ASN A 88 -21.57 -3.29 6.05
CA ASN A 88 -22.35 -4.34 6.72
C ASN A 88 -22.54 -4.03 8.21
N GLU A 89 -21.53 -3.43 8.82
CA GLU A 89 -21.56 -3.08 10.23
C GLU A 89 -21.90 -1.61 10.48
N GLU A 90 -21.99 -0.78 9.44
CA GLU A 90 -22.13 0.68 9.52
C GLU A 90 -21.06 1.29 10.44
N THR A 91 -19.80 0.91 10.23
CA THR A 91 -18.67 1.38 11.05
C THR A 91 -17.64 2.09 10.18
N ILE A 92 -17.38 3.36 10.49
CA ILE A 92 -16.23 4.08 9.93
C ILE A 92 -15.01 3.75 10.77
N THR A 93 -13.91 3.48 10.09
CA THR A 93 -12.60 3.27 10.68
C THR A 93 -11.61 4.22 10.06
N ILE A 94 -10.94 4.99 10.90
CA ILE A 94 -9.86 5.88 10.48
C ILE A 94 -8.65 5.53 11.33
N THR A 95 -7.55 5.20 10.67
CA THR A 95 -6.28 4.86 11.31
C THR A 95 -5.21 5.86 10.89
N ASN A 96 -4.53 6.44 11.86
CA ASN A 96 -3.27 7.16 11.67
C ASN A 96 -2.16 6.47 12.50
N LEU A 97 -0.97 7.06 12.59
CA LEU A 97 0.15 6.46 13.32
C LEU A 97 -0.09 6.17 14.81
N GLU A 98 -0.95 6.95 15.44
CA GLU A 98 -1.12 6.97 16.89
C GLU A 98 -2.52 6.52 17.31
N GLU A 99 -3.50 6.68 16.41
CA GLU A 99 -4.90 6.56 16.71
C GLU A 99 -5.61 5.61 15.75
N LEU A 100 -6.38 4.71 16.35
CA LEU A 100 -7.47 4.00 15.70
C LEU A 100 -8.78 4.63 16.17
N ARG A 101 -9.55 5.14 15.21
CA ARG A 101 -10.85 5.78 15.44
C ARG A 101 -11.96 4.91 14.87
N ARG A 102 -13.01 4.69 15.66
CA ARG A 102 -14.27 4.06 15.21
C ARG A 102 -15.42 5.04 15.38
N ILE A 103 -16.22 5.20 14.35
CA ILE A 103 -17.38 6.10 14.35
C ILE A 103 -18.59 5.31 13.84
N LYS A 104 -19.75 5.53 14.46
CA LYS A 104 -21.05 5.10 13.93
C LYS A 104 -21.74 6.30 13.29
N PRO A 105 -22.29 6.19 12.08
CA PRO A 105 -23.08 7.27 11.50
C PRO A 105 -24.26 7.62 12.42
N ASN A 106 -24.60 8.90 12.45
CA ASN A 106 -25.67 9.51 13.25
C ASN A 106 -25.46 9.43 14.77
N ASP A 107 -24.29 8.98 15.22
CA ASP A 107 -23.85 9.07 16.61
C ASP A 107 -22.97 10.31 16.79
N ASN A 108 -23.15 11.02 17.90
CA ASN A 108 -22.34 12.18 18.25
C ASN A 108 -21.05 11.78 18.98
N LYS A 109 -20.68 10.49 18.93
CA LYS A 109 -19.50 9.93 19.56
C LYS A 109 -18.61 9.22 18.57
N MET A 110 -17.32 9.25 18.90
CA MET A 110 -16.31 8.39 18.31
C MET A 110 -15.49 7.70 19.40
N VAL A 111 -14.99 6.51 19.11
CA VAL A 111 -14.05 5.81 19.97
C VAL A 111 -12.66 6.01 19.39
N VAL A 112 -11.76 6.66 20.14
CA VAL A 112 -10.35 6.84 19.78
C VAL A 112 -9.51 6.01 20.74
N ASN A 113 -8.77 5.01 20.24
CA ASN A 113 -7.92 4.14 21.07
C ASN A 113 -8.66 3.57 22.31
N LYS A 114 -9.89 3.09 22.11
CA LYS A 114 -10.79 2.54 23.16
C LYS A 114 -11.33 3.58 24.16
N GLN A 115 -11.16 4.88 23.89
CA GLN A 115 -11.72 5.97 24.69
C GLN A 115 -12.81 6.71 23.93
N ASP A 116 -13.95 6.94 24.57
CA ASP A 116 -15.03 7.73 24.00
C ASP A 116 -14.64 9.20 23.90
N LYS A 117 -14.94 9.81 22.75
CA LYS A 117 -14.76 11.23 22.47
C LYS A 117 -16.00 11.75 21.73
N GLU A 118 -16.47 12.92 22.15
CA GLU A 118 -17.61 13.58 21.48
C GLU A 118 -17.16 14.17 20.14
N LEU A 119 -18.04 14.04 19.14
CA LEU A 119 -17.96 14.72 17.85
C LEU A 119 -18.78 16.01 17.93
N VAL A 120 -18.27 17.07 17.31
CA VAL A 120 -19.03 18.34 17.17
C VAL A 120 -20.20 18.10 16.23
N THR A 121 -19.91 17.54 15.05
CA THR A 121 -20.90 17.18 14.04
C THR A 121 -20.84 15.66 13.79
N PRO A 122 -21.97 14.94 13.86
CA PRO A 122 -21.99 13.51 13.58
C PRO A 122 -21.77 13.26 12.08
N PHE A 123 -21.21 12.10 11.76
CA PHE A 123 -21.22 11.58 10.38
C PHE A 123 -22.67 11.20 10.04
N LEU A 124 -23.07 11.27 8.77
CA LEU A 124 -24.45 11.01 8.37
C LEU A 124 -24.54 9.88 7.35
N THR A 125 -25.65 9.13 7.41
CA THR A 125 -26.03 8.25 6.30
C THR A 125 -27.22 8.87 5.58
N TYR A 126 -27.06 9.14 4.28
CA TYR A 126 -28.12 9.68 3.44
C TYR A 126 -28.25 8.84 2.16
N GLN A 127 -29.45 8.32 1.89
CA GLN A 127 -29.72 7.43 0.76
C GLN A 127 -28.72 6.25 0.65
N ASN A 128 -28.42 5.61 1.78
CA ASN A 128 -27.47 4.50 1.92
C ASN A 128 -26.00 4.83 1.61
N GLU A 129 -25.64 6.11 1.48
CA GLU A 129 -24.26 6.55 1.36
C GLU A 129 -23.81 7.26 2.63
N LEU A 130 -22.55 7.04 3.01
CA LEU A 130 -21.93 7.72 4.14
C LEU A 130 -21.47 9.12 3.72
N TYR A 131 -21.70 10.09 4.59
CA TYR A 131 -21.28 11.48 4.43
C TYR A 131 -20.51 11.96 5.66
N ILE A 132 -19.41 12.66 5.40
CA ILE A 132 -18.44 13.11 6.39
C ILE A 132 -18.57 14.64 6.52
N PRO A 133 -18.73 15.18 7.74
CA PRO A 133 -18.98 16.60 7.93
C PRO A 133 -17.75 17.44 7.64
N GLU A 134 -17.97 18.65 7.12
CA GLU A 134 -16.91 19.57 6.73
C GLU A 134 -15.96 19.95 7.87
N ASP A 135 -16.47 20.14 9.09
CA ASP A 135 -15.68 20.53 10.26
C ASP A 135 -14.65 19.46 10.64
N TYR A 136 -15.02 18.18 10.54
CA TYR A 136 -14.11 17.05 10.76
C TYR A 136 -13.01 17.02 9.70
N LEU A 137 -13.37 17.22 8.43
CA LEU A 137 -12.40 17.22 7.32
C LEU A 137 -11.45 18.43 7.41
N GLU A 138 -11.95 19.58 7.83
CA GLU A 138 -11.14 20.78 8.04
C GLU A 138 -10.17 20.61 9.21
N GLU A 139 -10.62 20.06 10.34
CA GLU A 139 -9.79 19.88 11.52
C GLU A 139 -8.74 18.79 11.34
N GLU A 140 -9.13 17.62 10.82
CA GLU A 140 -8.30 16.43 10.82
C GLU A 140 -7.44 16.30 9.56
N TYR A 141 -7.98 16.72 8.41
CA TYR A 141 -7.33 16.58 7.11
C TYR A 141 -6.86 17.91 6.52
N GLY A 142 -7.26 19.05 7.08
CA GLY A 142 -6.96 20.36 6.50
C GLY A 142 -7.66 20.55 5.16
N ILE A 143 -8.88 20.03 5.01
CA ILE A 143 -9.70 20.21 3.81
C ILE A 143 -10.72 21.32 4.06
N ASP A 144 -10.64 22.37 3.27
CA ASP A 144 -11.61 23.47 3.26
C ASP A 144 -12.70 23.19 2.23
N ILE A 145 -13.95 23.36 2.63
CA ILE A 145 -15.14 23.07 1.82
C ILE A 145 -16.00 24.32 1.86
N GLN A 146 -16.26 24.91 0.69
CA GLN A 146 -17.03 26.14 0.60
C GLN A 146 -17.97 26.09 -0.60
N ILE A 147 -19.20 26.54 -0.43
CA ILE A 147 -20.10 26.74 -1.55
C ILE A 147 -19.70 28.02 -2.30
N GLY A 148 -19.65 27.95 -3.64
CA GLY A 148 -19.41 29.11 -4.50
C GLY A 148 -20.45 30.21 -4.27
N ARG A 149 -20.12 31.47 -4.55
CA ARG A 149 -21.01 32.62 -4.26
C ARG A 149 -22.29 32.59 -5.08
N ASP A 150 -22.29 31.91 -6.21
CA ASP A 150 -23.46 31.68 -7.05
C ASP A 150 -24.27 30.43 -6.67
N GLU A 151 -23.81 29.71 -5.63
CA GLU A 151 -24.41 28.49 -5.07
C GLU A 151 -24.46 27.29 -6.05
N ARG A 152 -23.66 27.33 -7.13
CA ARG A 152 -23.73 26.30 -8.19
C ARG A 152 -22.77 25.15 -8.00
N LEU A 153 -21.62 25.39 -7.37
CA LEU A 153 -20.56 24.41 -7.15
C LEU A 153 -20.02 24.50 -5.72
N VAL A 154 -19.60 23.37 -5.19
CA VAL A 154 -18.83 23.29 -3.94
C VAL A 154 -17.35 23.23 -4.27
N CYS A 155 -16.59 24.18 -3.75
CA CYS A 155 -15.13 24.25 -3.84
C CYS A 155 -14.50 23.50 -2.69
N ILE A 156 -13.73 22.45 -3.00
CA ILE A 156 -12.98 21.67 -2.01
C ILE A 156 -11.49 21.93 -2.22
N SER A 157 -10.78 22.25 -1.14
CA SER A 157 -9.38 22.68 -1.18
C SER A 157 -8.54 22.00 -0.10
N ASN A 158 -7.42 21.42 -0.49
CA ASN A 158 -6.39 20.90 0.39
C ASN A 158 -5.50 22.04 0.91
N LEU A 159 -5.63 22.38 2.19
CA LEU A 159 -4.86 23.42 2.85
C LEU A 159 -3.45 22.96 3.28
N ASN A 160 -3.07 21.69 3.04
CA ASN A 160 -1.71 21.21 3.30
C ASN A 160 -0.70 21.72 2.26
N ILE A 161 -1.18 22.19 1.11
CA ILE A 161 -0.36 22.64 -0.02
C ILE A 161 -0.55 24.14 -0.20
N GLN A 162 0.56 24.86 -0.24
CA GLN A 162 0.55 26.28 -0.53
C GLN A 162 0.20 26.53 -1.99
N LYS A 163 -0.76 27.40 -2.24
CA LYS A 163 -1.22 27.75 -3.59
C LYS A 163 -1.11 29.23 -3.83
N GLN A 164 -0.83 29.60 -5.07
CA GLN A 164 -0.73 31.00 -5.47
C GLN A 164 -2.14 31.55 -5.71
N ILE A 165 -2.48 32.65 -5.02
CA ILE A 165 -3.71 33.40 -5.31
C ILE A 165 -3.42 34.46 -6.36
N GLY A 166 -4.33 34.61 -7.32
CA GLY A 166 -4.33 35.63 -8.35
C GLY A 166 -5.58 36.51 -8.27
N THR A 167 -5.50 37.71 -8.83
CA THR A 167 -6.65 38.62 -8.99
C THR A 167 -6.74 39.11 -10.43
N VAL A 168 -7.95 39.15 -10.99
CA VAL A 168 -8.17 39.63 -12.36
C VAL A 168 -7.90 41.13 -12.43
N LYS A 169 -7.07 41.57 -13.39
CA LYS A 169 -6.62 42.97 -13.49
C LYS A 169 -7.40 43.81 -14.50
N LYS A 170 -8.00 43.17 -15.50
CA LYS A 170 -8.83 43.82 -16.53
C LYS A 170 -10.25 44.01 -16.02
N LYS A 171 -11.02 44.87 -16.70
CA LYS A 171 -12.43 45.09 -16.39
C LYS A 171 -13.23 43.78 -16.42
N GLU A 172 -12.95 42.96 -17.41
CA GLU A 172 -13.52 41.64 -17.63
C GLU A 172 -12.45 40.79 -18.32
N SER A 173 -12.37 39.52 -17.95
CA SER A 173 -11.55 38.49 -18.59
C SER A 173 -12.37 37.21 -18.72
N GLU A 174 -12.03 36.38 -19.71
CA GLU A 174 -12.77 35.17 -20.03
C GLU A 174 -11.97 33.95 -19.56
N LEU A 175 -12.59 33.11 -18.73
CA LEU A 175 -12.10 31.75 -18.46
C LEU A 175 -12.54 30.86 -19.62
N ARG A 176 -11.60 30.06 -20.13
CA ARG A 176 -11.83 29.23 -21.33
C ARG A 176 -11.57 27.76 -21.06
N THR A 177 -12.15 26.89 -21.89
CA THR A 177 -11.99 25.43 -21.77
C THR A 177 -10.56 24.94 -22.00
N HIS A 178 -9.77 25.68 -22.80
CA HIS A 178 -8.38 25.36 -23.15
C HIS A 178 -7.50 26.62 -23.21
N GLN A 179 -6.19 26.41 -23.33
CA GLN A 179 -5.14 27.42 -23.50
C GLN A 179 -5.19 28.13 -24.88
N ASP A 180 -6.39 28.47 -25.37
CA ASP A 180 -6.63 29.06 -26.68
C ASP A 180 -7.68 30.16 -26.58
N ARG A 181 -7.36 31.35 -27.12
CA ARG A 181 -8.30 32.48 -27.24
C ARG A 181 -9.55 32.16 -28.07
N LYS A 182 -9.58 31.05 -28.83
CA LYS A 182 -10.75 30.58 -29.58
C LYS A 182 -11.54 29.50 -28.86
N ALA A 183 -11.00 28.93 -27.79
CA ALA A 183 -11.72 27.94 -26.99
C ALA A 183 -12.99 28.53 -26.39
N LEU A 184 -13.96 27.67 -26.09
CA LEU A 184 -15.23 28.07 -25.52
C LEU A 184 -15.03 28.77 -24.17
N ILE A 185 -15.85 29.77 -23.90
CA ILE A 185 -15.84 30.52 -22.63
C ILE A 185 -16.68 29.74 -21.63
N VAL A 186 -16.09 29.40 -20.48
CA VAL A 186 -16.80 28.73 -19.37
C VAL A 186 -17.31 29.73 -18.34
N ASP A 187 -16.60 30.85 -18.16
CA ASP A 187 -17.07 31.95 -17.33
C ASP A 187 -16.42 33.29 -17.71
N LYS A 188 -17.01 34.40 -17.25
CA LYS A 188 -16.49 35.75 -17.40
C LYS A 188 -16.31 36.39 -16.03
N VAL A 189 -15.07 36.70 -15.71
CA VAL A 189 -14.66 37.20 -14.40
C VAL A 189 -14.27 38.68 -14.48
N GLU A 190 -14.74 39.46 -13.50
CA GLU A 190 -14.50 40.90 -13.45
C GLU A 190 -13.21 41.27 -12.73
N LYS A 191 -12.81 42.54 -12.83
CA LYS A 191 -11.66 43.06 -12.10
C LYS A 191 -11.76 42.79 -10.59
N GLY A 192 -10.69 42.24 -10.03
CA GLY A 192 -10.58 41.94 -8.59
C GLY A 192 -11.12 40.58 -8.19
N HIS A 193 -11.75 39.84 -9.11
CA HIS A 193 -12.17 38.47 -8.88
C HIS A 193 -10.96 37.59 -8.52
N GLN A 194 -11.11 36.76 -7.49
CA GLN A 194 -10.03 35.93 -6.97
C GLN A 194 -9.94 34.61 -7.73
N LEU A 195 -8.71 34.16 -7.95
CA LEU A 195 -8.38 32.93 -8.66
C LEU A 195 -7.36 32.15 -7.85
N THR A 196 -7.56 30.85 -7.71
CA THR A 196 -6.48 29.94 -7.28
C THR A 196 -5.75 29.47 -8.53
N VAL A 197 -4.42 29.62 -8.56
CA VAL A 197 -3.56 29.27 -9.70
C VAL A 197 -2.90 27.92 -9.47
N TYR A 198 -3.01 27.02 -10.45
CA TYR A 198 -2.51 25.64 -10.37
C TYR A 198 -1.32 25.37 -11.28
N SER A 199 -1.35 25.93 -12.49
CA SER A 199 -0.24 25.84 -13.43
C SER A 199 -0.24 27.04 -14.40
N GLU A 200 0.88 27.25 -15.07
CA GLU A 200 1.03 28.25 -16.13
C GLU A 200 1.78 27.61 -17.31
N GLU A 201 1.16 27.62 -18.48
CA GLU A 201 1.67 27.04 -19.72
C GLU A 201 1.22 27.91 -20.91
N ASP A 202 2.08 28.09 -21.91
CA ASP A 202 1.78 28.81 -23.16
C ASP A 202 1.13 30.21 -23.00
N GLY A 203 1.45 30.91 -21.91
CA GLY A 203 0.91 32.24 -21.61
C GLY A 203 -0.52 32.24 -21.06
N TYR A 204 -1.02 31.07 -20.64
CA TYR A 204 -2.27 30.87 -19.94
C TYR A 204 -2.01 30.27 -18.55
N MET A 205 -2.77 30.74 -17.56
CA MET A 205 -2.84 30.14 -16.24
C MET A 205 -4.04 29.21 -16.19
N ARG A 206 -3.84 27.98 -15.70
CA ARG A 206 -4.92 27.10 -15.26
C ARG A 206 -5.37 27.55 -13.88
N VAL A 207 -6.64 27.90 -13.75
CA VAL A 207 -7.21 28.49 -12.54
C VAL A 207 -8.54 27.85 -12.17
N ARG A 208 -8.85 27.91 -10.88
CA ARG A 208 -10.21 27.78 -10.36
C ARG A 208 -10.60 29.13 -9.76
N ASP A 209 -11.78 29.63 -10.10
CA ASP A 209 -12.31 30.85 -9.50
C ASP A 209 -12.98 30.62 -8.13
N GLU A 210 -13.50 31.69 -7.51
CA GLU A 210 -14.16 31.60 -6.19
C GLU A 210 -15.56 30.96 -6.22
N ASN A 211 -16.11 30.71 -7.42
CA ASN A 211 -17.36 29.99 -7.64
C ASN A 211 -17.13 28.53 -8.03
N GLY A 212 -15.87 28.08 -8.14
CA GLY A 212 -15.52 26.72 -8.49
C GLY A 212 -15.37 26.46 -9.98
N VAL A 213 -15.48 27.46 -10.85
CA VAL A 213 -15.29 27.28 -12.29
C VAL A 213 -13.81 27.10 -12.59
N ILE A 214 -13.48 25.94 -13.19
CA ILE A 214 -12.13 25.61 -13.64
C ILE A 214 -11.98 25.97 -15.11
N GLY A 215 -10.95 26.75 -15.43
CA GLY A 215 -10.64 27.14 -16.80
C GLY A 215 -9.24 27.70 -16.97
N TYR A 216 -8.98 28.20 -18.18
CA TYR A 216 -7.74 28.86 -18.56
C TYR A 216 -7.97 30.34 -18.78
N ILE A 217 -7.09 31.16 -18.22
CA ILE A 217 -7.11 32.62 -18.35
C ILE A 217 -5.74 33.09 -18.86
N PRO A 218 -5.63 34.08 -19.76
CA PRO A 218 -4.34 34.61 -20.14
C PRO A 218 -3.54 35.07 -18.92
N SER A 219 -2.29 34.64 -18.77
CA SER A 219 -1.40 35.07 -17.68
C SER A 219 -1.32 36.59 -17.58
N SER A 220 -1.37 37.25 -18.74
CA SER A 220 -1.40 38.70 -18.86
C SER A 220 -2.62 39.36 -18.23
N ASP A 221 -3.64 38.63 -17.81
CA ASP A 221 -4.89 39.17 -17.26
C ASP A 221 -4.96 39.03 -15.73
N VAL A 222 -4.02 38.28 -15.15
CA VAL A 222 -3.96 37.98 -13.72
C VAL A 222 -2.82 38.78 -13.09
N LYS A 223 -3.08 39.31 -11.88
CA LYS A 223 -2.05 39.81 -10.97
C LYS A 223 -1.89 38.80 -9.85
N LEU A 224 -0.72 38.17 -9.78
CA LEU A 224 -0.37 37.26 -8.68
C LEU A 224 -0.27 38.04 -7.36
N GLY A 225 -0.83 37.45 -6.31
CA GLY A 225 -0.92 37.99 -4.97
C GLY A 225 -0.16 37.13 -3.96
N GLU A 226 -0.74 36.96 -2.79
CA GLU A 226 -0.16 36.14 -1.72
C GLU A 226 -0.40 34.65 -1.99
N MET A 227 0.38 33.85 -1.28
CA MET A 227 0.18 32.41 -1.23
C MET A 227 -0.79 32.07 -0.09
N THR A 228 -1.58 31.01 -0.25
CA THR A 228 -2.46 30.51 0.83
C THR A 228 -1.67 30.11 2.07
N SER A 229 -2.29 30.16 3.24
CA SER A 229 -1.71 29.63 4.47
C SER A 229 -1.77 28.11 4.49
N ILE A 230 -0.69 27.46 4.92
CA ILE A 230 -0.66 26.00 5.13
C ILE A 230 -1.31 25.67 6.47
N ARG A 231 -2.26 24.74 6.46
CA ARG A 231 -2.76 24.05 7.65
C ARG A 231 -2.34 22.59 7.54
N LYS A 232 -1.38 22.17 8.38
CA LYS A 232 -0.92 20.77 8.40
C LYS A 232 -2.01 19.87 8.99
N ASN A 233 -2.27 18.75 8.31
CA ASN A 233 -3.12 17.67 8.81
C ASN A 233 -2.45 16.99 10.03
N LYS A 234 -3.29 16.42 10.91
CA LYS A 234 -2.82 15.65 12.06
C LYS A 234 -2.54 14.19 11.69
N VAL A 235 -3.04 13.74 10.54
CA VAL A 235 -3.22 12.33 10.20
C VAL A 235 -1.98 11.68 9.56
N TYR A 236 -1.01 12.42 9.02
CA TYR A 236 0.13 11.75 8.36
C TYR A 236 1.52 12.34 8.62
N THR A 237 2.28 11.61 9.43
CA THR A 237 3.75 11.52 9.36
C THR A 237 4.11 10.04 9.17
N LEU A 238 5.30 9.71 8.66
CA LEU A 238 5.75 8.31 8.57
C LEU A 238 5.96 7.75 9.99
N ALA A 239 5.46 6.54 10.26
CA ALA A 239 5.61 5.92 11.57
C ALA A 239 7.09 5.70 11.88
N PRO A 240 7.65 6.22 12.99
CA PRO A 240 8.86 5.62 13.52
C PRO A 240 8.54 4.19 13.93
N MET A 241 9.43 3.26 13.58
CA MET A 241 9.32 1.83 13.93
C MET A 241 9.04 1.68 15.42
N SER A 242 8.12 0.77 15.78
CA SER A 242 7.58 0.64 17.14
C SER A 242 8.63 0.23 18.19
N LYS A 243 9.72 -0.39 17.74
CA LYS A 243 11.04 -0.55 18.37
C LYS A 243 11.87 -1.39 17.38
N PRO A 244 12.62 -0.77 16.45
CA PRO A 244 13.51 -1.57 15.64
C PRO A 244 14.51 -2.19 16.61
N ILE A 245 14.64 -3.51 16.55
CA ILE A 245 15.71 -4.26 17.19
C ILE A 245 17.05 -3.51 17.08
N ASP A 246 17.96 -3.70 18.03
CA ASP A 246 19.31 -3.18 17.89
C ASP A 246 20.02 -3.92 16.74
N GLY A 247 20.15 -3.28 15.57
CA GLY A 247 20.82 -3.81 14.38
C GLY A 247 19.87 -4.41 13.33
N LYS A 248 20.36 -5.36 12.54
CA LYS A 248 19.58 -6.04 11.48
C LYS A 248 18.74 -7.22 12.01
N VAL A 249 17.66 -7.54 11.30
CA VAL A 249 16.75 -8.68 11.59
C VAL A 249 17.47 -9.99 11.31
N LYS A 250 17.51 -10.87 12.31
CA LYS A 250 18.10 -12.20 12.21
C LYS A 250 17.08 -13.21 12.73
N LEU A 251 16.08 -13.46 11.90
CA LEU A 251 14.91 -14.24 12.25
C LEU A 251 15.10 -15.73 11.89
N ALA A 252 14.56 -16.61 12.74
CA ALA A 252 14.36 -18.01 12.42
C ALA A 252 12.90 -18.39 12.64
N TRP A 253 12.23 -18.90 11.60
CA TRP A 253 10.87 -19.40 11.74
C TRP A 253 10.88 -20.77 12.41
N ASP A 254 10.09 -20.91 13.45
CA ASP A 254 9.91 -22.14 14.21
C ASP A 254 8.51 -22.71 13.96
N GLN A 255 8.39 -23.58 12.96
CA GLN A 255 7.09 -24.16 12.64
C GLN A 255 6.61 -25.06 13.79
N MET A 256 5.44 -24.74 14.33
CA MET A 256 4.80 -25.48 15.42
C MET A 256 3.40 -25.95 15.01
N THR A 257 3.08 -27.21 15.35
CA THR A 257 1.74 -27.78 15.15
C THR A 257 1.02 -28.04 16.48
N SER A 258 1.72 -27.90 17.60
CA SER A 258 1.23 -28.07 18.96
C SER A 258 1.80 -26.98 19.87
N ARG A 259 1.22 -26.85 21.08
CA ARG A 259 1.66 -25.85 22.07
C ARG A 259 3.12 -26.06 22.47
N GLY A 260 3.88 -24.97 22.52
CA GLY A 260 5.28 -25.01 22.94
C GLY A 260 5.44 -25.29 24.44
N THR A 261 6.30 -26.25 24.79
CA THR A 261 6.46 -26.73 26.18
C THR A 261 7.61 -26.07 26.94
N GLY A 262 8.20 -24.98 26.44
CA GLY A 262 9.40 -24.36 27.03
C GLY A 262 10.66 -25.24 26.99
N ASP A 263 10.55 -26.51 26.55
CA ASP A 263 11.66 -27.45 26.43
C ASP A 263 12.45 -27.22 25.14
N TRP A 264 13.59 -26.55 25.29
CA TRP A 264 14.53 -26.26 24.22
C TRP A 264 15.65 -27.31 24.09
N SER A 265 15.51 -28.49 24.70
CA SER A 265 16.51 -29.58 24.61
C SER A 265 16.50 -30.31 23.25
N THR A 266 15.43 -30.11 22.46
CA THR A 266 15.27 -30.73 21.15
C THR A 266 16.40 -30.31 20.20
N PRO A 267 16.84 -31.20 19.28
CA PRO A 267 18.00 -30.93 18.42
C PRO A 267 17.90 -29.63 17.59
N LYS A 268 16.70 -29.23 17.16
CA LYS A 268 16.50 -28.05 16.32
C LYS A 268 16.94 -26.73 16.98
N TYR A 269 16.94 -26.63 18.31
CA TYR A 269 17.35 -25.41 19.01
C TYR A 269 18.84 -25.36 19.38
N ARG A 270 19.58 -26.47 19.22
CA ARG A 270 20.96 -26.58 19.75
C ARG A 270 21.95 -25.66 19.06
N HIS A 271 21.69 -25.32 17.80
CA HIS A 271 22.63 -24.64 16.92
C HIS A 271 22.20 -23.23 16.53
N ILE A 272 21.11 -22.70 17.10
CA ILE A 272 20.69 -21.32 16.88
C ILE A 272 21.77 -20.38 17.40
N ASN A 273 22.59 -19.89 16.47
CA ASN A 273 23.68 -18.97 16.73
C ASN A 273 23.50 -17.79 15.79
N ASN A 274 23.58 -16.54 16.28
CA ASN A 274 23.40 -15.34 15.45
C ASN A 274 21.96 -15.07 14.97
N ALA A 275 20.94 -15.74 15.49
CA ALA A 275 19.58 -15.21 15.46
C ALA A 275 19.38 -14.20 16.62
N ASN A 276 18.55 -13.17 16.40
CA ASN A 276 18.06 -12.29 17.46
C ASN A 276 16.52 -12.38 17.60
N ILE A 277 15.84 -13.05 16.67
CA ILE A 277 14.39 -13.26 16.69
C ILE A 277 14.08 -14.73 16.39
N ILE A 278 13.12 -15.29 17.13
CA ILE A 278 12.47 -16.55 16.80
C ILE A 278 10.98 -16.30 16.53
N ALA A 279 10.46 -16.86 15.44
CA ALA A 279 9.07 -16.68 15.04
C ALA A 279 8.29 -18.00 15.05
N PRO A 280 7.67 -18.36 16.19
CA PRO A 280 6.93 -19.61 16.29
C PRO A 280 5.50 -19.50 15.72
N THR A 281 5.06 -20.50 14.96
CA THR A 281 3.68 -20.61 14.45
C THR A 281 2.69 -20.84 15.59
N TRP A 282 2.16 -19.77 16.17
CA TRP A 282 1.36 -19.85 17.39
C TRP A 282 -0.12 -19.71 17.17
N PHE A 283 -0.50 -18.80 16.28
CA PHE A 283 -1.90 -18.46 16.06
C PHE A 283 -2.33 -18.86 14.66
N GLU A 284 -3.58 -19.29 14.55
CA GLU A 284 -4.22 -19.66 13.28
C GLU A 284 -5.73 -19.41 13.44
N PHE A 285 -6.41 -18.99 12.37
CA PHE A 285 -7.88 -18.87 12.41
C PHE A 285 -8.54 -20.22 12.71
N ALA A 286 -9.29 -20.29 13.80
CA ALA A 286 -10.01 -21.49 14.22
C ALA A 286 -11.38 -21.62 13.52
N ASP A 287 -12.06 -20.48 13.32
CA ASP A 287 -13.42 -20.44 12.81
C ASP A 287 -13.77 -19.10 12.15
N GLU A 288 -15.00 -19.01 11.63
CA GLU A 288 -15.55 -17.86 10.93
C GLU A 288 -15.89 -16.68 11.86
N GLN A 289 -15.90 -16.88 13.17
CA GLN A 289 -16.10 -15.83 14.18
C GLN A 289 -14.80 -15.10 14.51
N GLY A 290 -13.66 -15.61 14.03
CA GLY A 290 -12.33 -15.03 14.28
C GLY A 290 -11.70 -15.51 15.58
N ASN A 291 -12.15 -16.64 16.15
CA ASN A 291 -11.41 -17.28 17.23
C ASN A 291 -10.06 -17.77 16.71
N LEU A 292 -9.03 -17.73 17.57
CA LEU A 292 -7.69 -18.22 17.23
C LEU A 292 -7.40 -19.55 17.90
N ILE A 293 -6.79 -20.48 17.16
CA ILE A 293 -6.06 -21.59 17.78
C ILE A 293 -4.81 -21.00 18.43
N ASP A 294 -4.67 -21.14 19.75
CA ASP A 294 -3.54 -20.61 20.51
C ASP A 294 -2.57 -21.70 20.99
N ARG A 295 -1.39 -21.73 20.38
CA ARG A 295 -0.26 -22.62 20.70
C ARG A 295 0.84 -21.91 21.51
N GLY A 296 0.60 -20.68 21.95
CA GLY A 296 1.53 -19.84 22.70
C GLY A 296 1.91 -20.37 24.07
N SER A 297 3.05 -19.90 24.58
CA SER A 297 3.61 -20.35 25.85
C SER A 297 4.55 -19.32 26.47
N LYS A 298 4.20 -18.87 27.68
CA LYS A 298 5.05 -17.97 28.49
C LYS A 298 6.41 -18.57 28.82
N GLU A 299 6.45 -19.88 29.08
CA GLU A 299 7.72 -20.58 29.38
C GLU A 299 8.64 -20.62 28.16
N TYR A 300 8.07 -20.76 26.96
CA TYR A 300 8.82 -20.62 25.71
C TYR A 300 9.41 -19.22 25.56
N VAL A 301 8.60 -18.17 25.78
CA VAL A 301 9.08 -16.77 25.73
C VAL A 301 10.22 -16.53 26.71
N ASN A 302 10.04 -16.90 27.98
CA ASN A 302 11.08 -16.73 29.00
C ASN A 302 12.40 -17.44 28.62
N THR A 303 12.30 -18.61 28.00
CA THR A 303 13.47 -19.39 27.56
C THR A 303 14.16 -18.75 26.35
N ALA A 304 13.39 -18.19 25.40
CA ALA A 304 13.91 -17.43 24.27
C ALA A 304 14.62 -16.14 24.75
N HIS A 305 13.98 -15.37 25.63
CA HIS A 305 14.55 -14.15 26.23
C HIS A 305 15.83 -14.43 27.01
N ALA A 306 15.89 -15.53 27.78
CA ALA A 306 17.11 -15.94 28.49
C ALA A 306 18.28 -16.28 27.55
N LYS A 307 18.01 -16.51 26.26
CA LYS A 307 18.99 -16.72 25.20
C LYS A 307 19.26 -15.46 24.36
N GLY A 308 18.64 -14.33 24.70
CA GLY A 308 18.77 -13.08 23.96
C GLY A 308 17.96 -13.03 22.66
N LEU A 309 16.96 -13.90 22.51
CA LEU A 309 16.05 -13.91 21.36
C LEU A 309 14.77 -13.17 21.72
N GLN A 310 14.35 -12.24 20.88
CA GLN A 310 12.96 -11.78 20.85
C GLN A 310 12.05 -12.88 20.30
N VAL A 311 10.79 -12.87 20.72
CA VAL A 311 9.75 -13.75 20.16
C VAL A 311 8.78 -12.93 19.33
N TRP A 312 8.69 -13.23 18.03
CA TRP A 312 7.67 -12.67 17.16
C TRP A 312 6.62 -13.73 16.89
N ALA A 313 5.49 -13.67 17.59
CA ALA A 313 4.47 -14.69 17.47
C ALA A 313 3.83 -14.67 16.09
N LEU A 314 3.93 -15.79 15.36
CA LEU A 314 3.39 -15.89 14.01
C LEU A 314 1.89 -16.22 14.07
N ILE A 315 1.08 -15.43 13.37
CA ILE A 315 -0.35 -15.65 13.10
C ILE A 315 -0.51 -16.03 11.62
N SER A 316 -1.05 -17.21 11.35
CA SER A 316 -1.30 -17.69 10.00
C SER A 316 -2.78 -17.71 9.64
N HIS A 317 -3.06 -17.78 8.35
CA HIS A 317 -4.36 -18.27 7.88
C HIS A 317 -4.54 -19.76 8.20
N ASN A 318 -5.77 -20.26 8.06
CA ASN A 318 -6.05 -21.68 8.18
C ASN A 318 -5.81 -22.38 6.83
N PHE A 319 -4.76 -23.21 6.76
CA PHE A 319 -4.39 -23.91 5.52
C PHE A 319 -5.38 -24.99 5.10
N THR A 320 -6.25 -25.45 6.02
CA THR A 320 -7.30 -26.46 5.73
C THR A 320 -8.61 -25.81 5.30
N THR A 321 -8.89 -24.60 5.77
CA THR A 321 -10.14 -23.85 5.53
C THR A 321 -9.83 -22.39 5.18
N PRO A 322 -9.22 -22.14 4.00
CA PRO A 322 -8.71 -20.82 3.61
C PRO A 322 -9.81 -19.75 3.48
N GLU A 323 -11.08 -20.14 3.29
CA GLU A 323 -12.22 -19.24 3.21
C GLU A 323 -12.50 -18.47 4.52
N LEU A 324 -11.97 -18.95 5.66
CA LEU A 324 -12.04 -18.24 6.93
C LEU A 324 -11.42 -16.85 6.86
N THR A 325 -10.29 -16.71 6.14
CA THR A 325 -9.56 -15.45 6.03
C THR A 325 -10.46 -14.33 5.53
N ARG A 326 -11.19 -14.57 4.43
CA ARG A 326 -12.12 -13.55 3.89
C ARG A 326 -13.20 -13.23 4.90
N THR A 327 -13.86 -14.25 5.44
CA THR A 327 -15.01 -14.10 6.36
C THR A 327 -14.65 -13.34 7.65
N VAL A 328 -13.41 -13.47 8.10
CA VAL A 328 -12.88 -12.75 9.28
C VAL A 328 -12.44 -11.35 8.91
N LEU A 329 -11.66 -11.17 7.85
CA LEU A 329 -11.06 -9.88 7.52
C LEU A 329 -12.06 -8.86 6.96
N THR A 330 -13.17 -9.29 6.34
CA THR A 330 -14.21 -8.36 5.83
C THR A 330 -15.18 -7.85 6.89
N SER A 331 -15.00 -8.20 8.16
CA SER A 331 -15.84 -7.74 9.28
C SER A 331 -15.01 -6.92 10.25
N THR A 332 -15.40 -5.67 10.46
CA THR A 332 -14.74 -4.76 11.40
C THR A 332 -14.69 -5.33 12.82
N ALA A 333 -15.80 -5.88 13.31
CA ALA A 333 -15.87 -6.51 14.62
C ALA A 333 -14.93 -7.72 14.74
N LYS A 334 -14.87 -8.59 13.72
CA LYS A 334 -14.01 -9.79 13.74
C LYS A 334 -12.53 -9.44 13.64
N ARG A 335 -12.14 -8.47 12.80
CA ARG A 335 -10.76 -7.95 12.78
C ARG A 335 -10.35 -7.45 14.16
N GLN A 336 -11.20 -6.65 14.80
CA GLN A 336 -10.95 -6.16 16.15
C GLN A 336 -10.86 -7.30 17.18
N TYR A 337 -11.69 -8.33 17.05
CA TYR A 337 -11.67 -9.49 17.93
C TYR A 337 -10.39 -10.31 17.81
N VAL A 338 -9.88 -10.54 16.58
CA VAL A 338 -8.58 -11.16 16.32
C VAL A 338 -7.45 -10.32 16.94
N ILE A 339 -7.44 -9.01 16.69
CA ILE A 339 -6.40 -8.12 17.23
C ILE A 339 -6.43 -8.14 18.76
N ASN A 340 -7.61 -8.09 19.39
CA ASN A 340 -7.72 -8.16 20.84
C ASN A 340 -7.14 -9.46 21.42
N GLN A 341 -7.42 -10.62 20.81
CA GLN A 341 -6.84 -11.90 21.24
C GLN A 341 -5.31 -11.90 21.13
N LEU A 342 -4.75 -11.38 20.03
CA LEU A 342 -3.30 -11.27 19.85
C LEU A 342 -2.66 -10.37 20.92
N LEU A 343 -3.26 -9.21 21.21
CA LEU A 343 -2.73 -8.28 22.22
C LEU A 343 -2.93 -8.79 23.66
N GLU A 344 -3.97 -9.57 23.93
CA GLU A 344 -4.15 -10.25 25.21
C GLU A 344 -3.07 -11.33 25.41
N ALA A 345 -2.85 -12.16 24.39
CA ALA A 345 -1.79 -13.16 24.40
C ALA A 345 -0.39 -12.52 24.52
N ALA A 346 -0.17 -11.36 23.90
CA ALA A 346 1.07 -10.60 24.03
C ALA A 346 1.34 -10.20 25.49
N ARG A 347 0.33 -9.71 26.21
CA ARG A 347 0.43 -9.37 27.63
C ARG A 347 0.61 -10.61 28.51
N GLU A 348 -0.06 -11.70 28.18
CA GLU A 348 -0.01 -12.94 28.97
C GLU A 348 1.36 -13.62 28.86
N TYR A 349 1.81 -13.83 27.62
CA TYR A 349 3.00 -14.60 27.29
C TYR A 349 4.27 -13.75 27.23
N GLY A 350 4.15 -12.45 26.92
CA GLY A 350 5.26 -11.49 26.91
C GLY A 350 6.10 -11.49 25.63
N PHE A 351 5.55 -11.89 24.48
CA PHE A 351 6.27 -11.84 23.21
C PHE A 351 6.45 -10.39 22.71
N ASP A 352 7.45 -10.17 21.85
CA ASP A 352 7.96 -8.84 21.48
C ASP A 352 7.44 -8.33 20.14
N GLY A 353 6.84 -9.20 19.33
CA GLY A 353 6.30 -8.84 18.03
C GLY A 353 5.27 -9.82 17.50
N ILE A 354 4.65 -9.45 16.40
CA ILE A 354 3.66 -10.23 15.66
C ILE A 354 4.19 -10.39 14.23
N ASN A 355 4.27 -11.62 13.76
CA ASN A 355 4.63 -11.95 12.38
C ASN A 355 3.37 -12.46 11.68
N VAL A 356 2.94 -11.79 10.62
CA VAL A 356 1.66 -12.07 9.95
C VAL A 356 1.91 -12.87 8.67
N ASP A 357 1.45 -14.12 8.67
CA ASP A 357 1.61 -15.09 7.58
C ASP A 357 0.22 -15.48 7.00
N ILE A 358 -0.46 -14.47 6.45
CA ILE A 358 -1.75 -14.65 5.79
C ILE A 358 -1.54 -14.67 4.29
N GLU A 359 -1.50 -15.87 3.74
CA GLU A 359 -1.30 -16.14 2.32
C GLU A 359 -2.64 -16.24 1.56
N ASN A 360 -2.55 -16.33 0.23
CA ASN A 360 -3.69 -16.53 -0.68
C ASN A 360 -4.81 -15.47 -0.59
N ILE A 361 -4.45 -14.22 -0.25
CA ILE A 361 -5.36 -13.07 -0.39
C ILE A 361 -5.88 -13.00 -1.83
N GLN A 362 -7.18 -12.79 -1.99
CA GLN A 362 -7.80 -12.62 -3.30
C GLN A 362 -7.86 -11.14 -3.64
N ALA A 363 -7.77 -10.81 -4.93
CA ALA A 363 -7.68 -9.43 -5.40
C ALA A 363 -8.89 -8.57 -5.00
N ASP A 364 -10.05 -9.18 -4.81
CA ASP A 364 -11.32 -8.51 -4.49
C ASP A 364 -11.53 -8.21 -3.00
N PHE A 365 -10.60 -8.58 -2.10
CA PHE A 365 -10.61 -8.14 -0.69
C PHE A 365 -9.27 -7.58 -0.20
N GLY A 366 -8.42 -7.11 -1.12
CA GLY A 366 -7.12 -6.49 -0.78
C GLY A 366 -7.26 -5.26 0.12
N VAL A 367 -8.36 -4.52 0.04
CA VAL A 367 -8.63 -3.35 0.89
C VAL A 367 -8.78 -3.75 2.36
N GLU A 368 -9.55 -4.79 2.61
CA GLU A 368 -9.85 -5.33 3.95
C GLU A 368 -8.58 -5.91 4.60
N TRP A 369 -7.73 -6.55 3.80
CA TRP A 369 -6.41 -6.99 4.22
C TRP A 369 -5.53 -5.82 4.68
N ILE A 370 -5.40 -4.76 3.87
CA ILE A 370 -4.64 -3.56 4.25
C ILE A 370 -5.25 -2.91 5.50
N GLN A 371 -6.59 -2.90 5.60
CA GLN A 371 -7.28 -2.34 6.76
C GLN A 371 -7.01 -3.13 8.05
N PHE A 372 -6.96 -4.46 7.98
CA PHE A 372 -6.51 -5.29 9.10
C PHE A 372 -5.09 -4.92 9.54
N MET A 373 -4.15 -4.79 8.60
CA MET A 373 -2.77 -4.45 8.91
C MET A 373 -2.63 -3.05 9.50
N ARG A 374 -3.42 -2.07 9.04
CA ARG A 374 -3.52 -0.73 9.64
C ARG A 374 -3.99 -0.80 11.10
N GLU A 375 -5.09 -1.49 11.34
CA GLU A 375 -5.68 -1.61 12.67
C GLU A 375 -4.78 -2.37 13.65
N LEU A 376 -4.12 -3.43 13.19
CA LEU A 376 -3.17 -4.23 13.96
C LEU A 376 -1.95 -3.39 14.32
N SER A 377 -1.33 -2.73 13.34
CA SER A 377 -0.06 -2.04 13.52
C SER A 377 -0.14 -0.90 14.54
N VAL A 378 -1.22 -0.11 14.50
CA VAL A 378 -1.44 0.98 15.46
C VAL A 378 -1.55 0.45 16.89
N GLN A 379 -2.36 -0.59 17.09
CA GLN A 379 -2.59 -1.13 18.42
C GLN A 379 -1.39 -1.94 18.93
N ALA A 380 -0.69 -2.68 18.07
CA ALA A 380 0.53 -3.40 18.41
C ALA A 380 1.64 -2.42 18.85
N LYS A 381 1.77 -1.28 18.14
CA LYS A 381 2.72 -0.22 18.50
C LYS A 381 2.43 0.40 19.87
N GLN A 382 1.16 0.58 20.24
CA GLN A 382 0.77 1.07 21.56
C GLN A 382 1.20 0.12 22.70
N GLU A 383 1.29 -1.19 22.40
CA GLU A 383 1.83 -2.21 23.32
C GLU A 383 3.37 -2.37 23.20
N GLY A 384 4.01 -1.62 22.29
CA GLY A 384 5.45 -1.70 22.03
C GLY A 384 5.89 -2.98 21.29
N LEU A 385 4.99 -3.58 20.51
CA LEU A 385 5.22 -4.77 19.69
C LEU A 385 5.66 -4.40 18.26
N SER A 386 6.63 -5.13 17.72
CA SER A 386 6.95 -5.08 16.29
C SER A 386 5.90 -5.80 15.46
N VAL A 387 5.63 -5.32 14.24
CA VAL A 387 4.77 -6.00 13.25
C VAL A 387 5.56 -6.29 11.99
N SER A 388 5.64 -7.57 11.63
CA SER A 388 6.20 -8.02 10.35
C SER A 388 5.15 -8.76 9.54
N VAL A 389 5.33 -8.80 8.23
CA VAL A 389 4.43 -9.50 7.31
C VAL A 389 5.24 -10.37 6.35
N ASP A 390 4.79 -11.60 6.17
CA ASP A 390 5.37 -12.55 5.23
C ASP A 390 4.73 -12.31 3.86
N VAL A 391 5.56 -12.11 2.82
CA VAL A 391 5.09 -11.75 1.48
C VAL A 391 5.83 -12.52 0.40
N TYR A 392 5.12 -12.82 -0.70
CA TYR A 392 5.72 -13.36 -1.90
C TYR A 392 6.63 -12.34 -2.60
N ILE A 393 7.53 -12.83 -3.46
CA ILE A 393 8.19 -11.97 -4.45
C ILE A 393 7.14 -11.28 -5.34
N PRO A 394 7.28 -9.96 -5.61
CA PRO A 394 6.38 -9.23 -6.49
C PRO A 394 6.27 -9.86 -7.87
N SER A 395 5.05 -9.89 -8.37
CA SER A 395 4.68 -10.38 -9.68
C SER A 395 3.29 -9.86 -10.03
N ALA A 396 2.88 -9.98 -11.30
CA ALA A 396 1.57 -9.51 -11.77
C ALA A 396 0.38 -10.08 -10.98
N TRP A 397 0.51 -11.30 -10.44
CA TRP A 397 -0.56 -11.91 -9.65
C TRP A 397 -0.69 -11.27 -8.26
N SER A 398 0.41 -10.79 -7.67
CA SER A 398 0.48 -10.37 -6.25
C SER A 398 0.30 -8.88 -6.00
N THR A 399 -0.10 -8.10 -7.00
CA THR A 399 -0.23 -6.62 -6.90
C THR A 399 -1.29 -6.20 -5.87
N HIS A 400 -2.31 -7.02 -5.66
CA HIS A 400 -3.38 -6.76 -4.69
C HIS A 400 -2.93 -6.80 -3.22
N TYR A 401 -1.72 -7.29 -2.93
CA TYR A 401 -1.11 -7.17 -1.60
C TYR A 401 -0.72 -5.72 -1.25
N GLN A 402 -0.67 -4.81 -2.24
CA GLN A 402 -0.41 -3.37 -2.07
C GLN A 402 0.74 -3.11 -1.08
N ARG A 403 1.94 -3.58 -1.43
CA ARG A 403 3.13 -3.56 -0.56
C ARG A 403 3.55 -2.13 -0.19
N ASP A 404 3.37 -1.19 -1.10
CA ASP A 404 3.51 0.24 -0.86
C ASP A 404 2.67 0.72 0.33
N LYS A 405 1.40 0.30 0.40
CA LYS A 405 0.49 0.63 1.50
C LYS A 405 0.81 -0.12 2.78
N LEU A 406 1.19 -1.39 2.69
CA LEU A 406 1.69 -2.14 3.85
C LEU A 406 2.94 -1.48 4.44
N ALA A 407 3.82 -0.93 3.60
CA ALA A 407 5.06 -0.31 4.02
C ALA A 407 4.85 0.97 4.83
N GLU A 408 3.66 1.56 4.76
CA GLU A 408 3.28 2.67 5.64
C GLU A 408 3.02 2.22 7.09
N VAL A 409 2.65 0.96 7.31
CA VAL A 409 2.13 0.49 8.61
C VAL A 409 2.94 -0.61 9.29
N VAL A 410 3.60 -1.49 8.54
CA VAL A 410 4.41 -2.57 9.14
C VAL A 410 5.86 -2.13 9.38
N ASP A 411 6.55 -2.77 10.33
CA ASP A 411 7.97 -2.56 10.58
C ASP A 411 8.83 -3.31 9.56
N TYR A 412 8.49 -4.56 9.22
CA TYR A 412 9.29 -5.41 8.32
C TYR A 412 8.45 -6.23 7.34
N PHE A 413 9.05 -6.49 6.18
CA PHE A 413 8.59 -7.44 5.17
C PHE A 413 9.54 -8.62 5.14
N CYS A 414 9.08 -9.80 5.54
CA CYS A 414 9.81 -11.04 5.36
C CYS A 414 9.46 -11.60 3.97
N VAL A 415 10.33 -11.37 2.99
CA VAL A 415 10.12 -11.86 1.62
C VAL A 415 10.38 -13.35 1.58
N MET A 416 9.35 -14.14 1.29
CA MET A 416 9.44 -15.59 1.09
C MET A 416 10.12 -15.88 -0.26
N ALA A 417 11.41 -15.59 -0.36
CA ALA A 417 12.24 -15.78 -1.56
C ALA A 417 12.67 -17.25 -1.72
N TYR A 418 11.69 -18.15 -1.65
CA TYR A 418 11.81 -19.59 -1.84
C TYR A 418 10.53 -20.14 -2.48
N ASP A 419 10.53 -21.44 -2.78
CA ASP A 419 9.50 -22.10 -3.56
C ASP A 419 9.33 -21.52 -4.98
N GLN A 420 10.45 -21.07 -5.59
CA GLN A 420 10.54 -20.81 -7.03
C GLN A 420 10.02 -22.02 -7.82
N HIS A 421 10.46 -23.22 -7.40
CA HIS A 421 9.90 -24.49 -7.79
C HIS A 421 9.45 -25.26 -6.54
N TRP A 422 8.16 -25.60 -6.49
CA TRP A 422 7.50 -26.24 -5.35
C TRP A 422 6.87 -27.57 -5.76
N GLY A 423 6.21 -28.27 -4.84
CA GLY A 423 5.70 -29.63 -5.08
C GLY A 423 4.76 -29.80 -6.28
N GLY A 424 4.09 -28.73 -6.70
CA GLY A 424 3.19 -28.71 -7.85
C GLY A 424 3.77 -28.08 -9.13
N SER A 425 5.07 -27.79 -9.19
CA SER A 425 5.68 -27.25 -10.41
C SER A 425 5.73 -28.30 -11.52
N GLU A 426 5.50 -27.86 -12.76
CA GLU A 426 5.54 -28.72 -13.96
C GLU A 426 6.97 -29.11 -14.36
N GLN A 427 7.98 -28.40 -13.84
CA GLN A 427 9.39 -28.60 -14.15
C GLN A 427 10.20 -28.67 -12.86
N ALA A 428 11.23 -29.53 -12.88
CA ALA A 428 12.20 -29.62 -11.80
C ALA A 428 13.08 -28.35 -11.81
N GLY A 429 13.36 -27.82 -10.63
CA GLY A 429 14.20 -26.65 -10.49
C GLY A 429 14.62 -26.39 -9.05
N PRO A 430 15.44 -25.35 -8.82
CA PRO A 430 15.85 -24.96 -7.48
C PRO A 430 14.67 -24.41 -6.67
N VAL A 431 14.76 -24.58 -5.35
CA VAL A 431 13.81 -23.96 -4.41
C VAL A 431 13.97 -22.43 -4.40
N ALA A 432 15.20 -21.93 -4.51
CA ALA A 432 15.50 -20.51 -4.46
C ALA A 432 16.74 -20.18 -5.30
N GLY A 433 16.66 -20.31 -6.63
CA GLY A 433 17.77 -19.98 -7.52
C GLY A 433 18.29 -18.55 -7.28
N LEU A 434 19.60 -18.36 -7.23
CA LEU A 434 20.21 -17.11 -6.76
C LEU A 434 19.88 -15.91 -7.65
N LYS A 435 19.82 -16.10 -8.97
CA LYS A 435 19.38 -15.04 -9.89
C LYS A 435 17.94 -14.63 -9.64
N TRP A 436 17.04 -15.61 -9.46
CA TRP A 436 15.64 -15.36 -9.16
C TRP A 436 15.45 -14.64 -7.81
N VAL A 437 16.25 -15.01 -6.80
CA VAL A 437 16.27 -14.32 -5.51
C VAL A 437 16.72 -12.87 -5.66
N GLU A 438 17.80 -12.60 -6.41
CA GLU A 438 18.28 -11.24 -6.65
C GLU A 438 17.26 -10.39 -7.42
N GLU A 439 16.64 -10.94 -8.46
CA GLU A 439 15.53 -10.28 -9.17
C GLU A 439 14.36 -9.97 -8.22
N GLY A 440 14.01 -10.92 -7.34
CA GLY A 440 12.97 -10.71 -6.33
C GLY A 440 13.30 -9.59 -5.34
N ILE A 441 14.57 -9.44 -4.94
CA ILE A 441 15.04 -8.31 -4.13
C ILE A 441 14.85 -7.00 -4.90
N GLN A 442 15.32 -6.94 -6.14
CA GLN A 442 15.25 -5.73 -6.98
C GLN A 442 13.81 -5.28 -7.22
N LEU A 443 12.87 -6.23 -7.41
CA LEU A 443 11.45 -5.93 -7.56
C LEU A 443 10.84 -5.38 -6.27
N ASN A 444 11.10 -6.00 -5.11
CA ASN A 444 10.59 -5.49 -3.83
C ASN A 444 11.10 -4.07 -3.54
N LEU A 445 12.35 -3.76 -3.87
CA LEU A 445 12.94 -2.44 -3.62
C LEU A 445 12.31 -1.31 -4.46
N GLN A 446 11.45 -1.62 -5.43
CA GLN A 446 10.64 -0.62 -6.15
C GLN A 446 9.41 -0.17 -5.34
N GLU A 447 8.96 -0.99 -4.39
CA GLU A 447 7.71 -0.80 -3.63
C GLU A 447 7.95 -0.65 -2.12
N VAL A 448 9.06 -1.19 -1.60
CA VAL A 448 9.36 -1.30 -0.17
C VAL A 448 10.75 -0.72 0.14
N PRO A 449 10.90 0.16 1.15
CA PRO A 449 12.20 0.63 1.60
C PRO A 449 13.11 -0.52 2.07
N LYS A 450 14.40 -0.48 1.70
CA LYS A 450 15.37 -1.53 2.04
C LYS A 450 15.49 -1.80 3.55
N GLU A 451 15.28 -0.76 4.36
CA GLU A 451 15.35 -0.80 5.83
C GLU A 451 14.23 -1.62 6.46
N LYS A 452 13.20 -1.99 5.67
CA LYS A 452 12.11 -2.89 6.08
C LYS A 452 12.23 -4.29 5.46
N LEU A 453 13.08 -4.50 4.47
CA LEU A 453 13.10 -5.73 3.68
C LEU A 453 13.99 -6.81 4.31
N VAL A 454 13.40 -7.93 4.70
CA VAL A 454 14.07 -9.09 5.30
C VAL A 454 14.03 -10.24 4.30
N LEU A 455 15.19 -10.80 3.96
CA LEU A 455 15.28 -11.87 2.96
C LEU A 455 14.99 -13.25 3.58
N GLY A 456 13.94 -13.92 3.11
CA GLY A 456 13.65 -15.31 3.42
C GLY A 456 14.69 -16.26 2.79
N ILE A 457 15.22 -17.20 3.56
CA ILE A 457 16.24 -18.16 3.13
C ILE A 457 15.74 -19.58 3.44
N PRO A 458 15.64 -20.48 2.45
CA PRO A 458 15.23 -21.85 2.69
C PRO A 458 16.38 -22.67 3.30
N PHE A 459 16.06 -23.45 4.32
CA PHE A 459 16.91 -24.47 4.95
C PHE A 459 16.59 -25.88 4.42
N TYR A 460 15.94 -25.95 3.26
CA TYR A 460 15.56 -27.18 2.60
C TYR A 460 15.75 -27.03 1.09
N THR A 461 15.84 -28.18 0.42
CA THR A 461 15.75 -28.29 -1.04
C THR A 461 14.69 -29.32 -1.40
N ARG A 462 14.42 -29.48 -2.69
CA ARG A 462 13.57 -30.55 -3.21
C ARG A 462 14.43 -31.55 -3.97
N ILE A 463 14.14 -32.83 -3.73
CA ILE A 463 14.63 -33.92 -4.57
C ILE A 463 13.49 -34.28 -5.52
N TRP A 464 13.75 -34.09 -6.80
CA TRP A 464 12.85 -34.37 -7.91
C TRP A 464 13.05 -35.80 -8.39
N GLN A 465 11.95 -36.44 -8.76
CA GLN A 465 11.91 -37.74 -9.39
C GLN A 465 11.01 -37.64 -10.61
N GLU A 466 11.60 -37.83 -11.79
CA GLU A 466 10.88 -37.92 -13.06
C GLU A 466 10.91 -39.36 -13.55
N THR A 467 9.76 -39.98 -13.79
CA THR A 467 9.66 -41.35 -14.31
C THR A 467 8.65 -41.40 -15.43
N ASN A 468 9.07 -41.78 -16.64
CA ASN A 468 8.19 -41.82 -17.82
C ASN A 468 7.39 -40.51 -18.07
N GLY A 469 7.99 -39.35 -17.76
CA GLY A 469 7.36 -38.03 -17.88
C GLY A 469 6.45 -37.61 -16.73
N GLU A 470 6.30 -38.44 -15.68
CA GLU A 470 5.63 -38.06 -14.44
C GLU A 470 6.64 -37.47 -13.47
N LEU A 471 6.47 -36.19 -13.12
CA LEU A 471 7.34 -35.46 -12.22
C LEU A 471 6.73 -35.38 -10.82
N THR A 472 7.51 -35.83 -9.83
CA THR A 472 7.17 -35.70 -8.41
C THR A 472 8.37 -35.14 -7.64
N SER A 473 8.14 -34.64 -6.43
CA SER A 473 9.24 -34.20 -5.58
C SER A 473 8.94 -34.32 -4.09
N SER A 474 10.00 -34.38 -3.29
CA SER A 474 9.94 -34.38 -1.84
C SER A 474 10.90 -33.33 -1.27
N ALA A 475 10.46 -32.64 -0.22
CA ALA A 475 11.29 -31.66 0.48
C ALA A 475 12.25 -32.35 1.46
N TYR A 476 13.51 -31.93 1.47
CA TYR A 476 14.56 -32.43 2.36
C TYR A 476 15.30 -31.26 2.99
N GLY A 477 15.50 -31.30 4.31
CA GLY A 477 16.45 -30.42 4.98
C GLY A 477 17.88 -30.67 4.49
N MET A 478 18.76 -29.68 4.65
CA MET A 478 20.12 -29.64 4.08
C MET A 478 20.95 -30.89 4.44
N GLY A 479 20.94 -31.33 5.70
CA GLY A 479 21.70 -32.52 6.10
C GLY A 479 21.16 -33.82 5.50
N ALA A 480 19.84 -33.91 5.34
CA ALA A 480 19.20 -35.08 4.74
C ALA A 480 19.43 -35.12 3.22
N SER A 481 19.36 -33.97 2.53
CA SER A 481 19.65 -33.88 1.10
C SER A 481 21.11 -34.23 0.82
N GLN A 482 22.07 -33.67 1.57
CA GLN A 482 23.50 -34.02 1.47
C GLN A 482 23.74 -35.53 1.64
N SER A 483 23.05 -36.18 2.57
CA SER A 483 23.13 -37.62 2.78
C SER A 483 22.59 -38.44 1.60
N VAL A 484 21.55 -37.95 0.92
CA VAL A 484 21.03 -38.59 -0.30
C VAL A 484 21.98 -38.40 -1.47
N ILE A 485 22.45 -37.17 -1.69
CA ILE A 485 23.41 -36.81 -2.74
C ILE A 485 24.70 -37.63 -2.62
N GLY A 486 25.24 -37.78 -1.40
CA GLY A 486 26.44 -38.57 -1.16
C GLY A 486 26.31 -40.05 -1.55
N LYS A 487 25.09 -40.62 -1.54
CA LYS A 487 24.83 -42.00 -2.00
C LYS A 487 24.77 -42.12 -3.51
N TRP A 488 24.52 -41.02 -4.22
CA TRP A 488 24.49 -41.02 -5.68
C TRP A 488 25.90 -41.13 -6.27
N ASN A 489 26.92 -40.69 -5.53
CA ASN A 489 28.31 -40.69 -5.97
C ASN A 489 28.49 -40.01 -7.34
N VAL A 490 27.84 -38.85 -7.48
CA VAL A 490 27.88 -37.97 -8.67
C VAL A 490 28.45 -36.63 -8.24
N ASP A 491 29.34 -36.08 -9.06
CA ASP A 491 29.91 -34.75 -8.83
C ASP A 491 28.87 -33.65 -9.16
N PRO A 492 28.72 -32.63 -8.30
CA PRO A 492 27.84 -31.49 -8.59
C PRO A 492 28.25 -30.76 -9.88
N THR A 493 27.26 -30.40 -10.69
CA THR A 493 27.41 -29.55 -11.87
C THR A 493 26.89 -28.16 -11.54
N TYR A 494 27.59 -27.13 -12.02
CA TYR A 494 27.12 -25.76 -11.85
C TYR A 494 26.06 -25.43 -12.90
N ASP A 495 24.93 -24.91 -12.43
CA ASP A 495 23.82 -24.45 -13.26
C ASP A 495 23.92 -22.93 -13.44
N ASP A 496 24.40 -22.52 -14.61
CA ASP A 496 24.55 -21.11 -14.97
C ASP A 496 23.20 -20.38 -15.03
N GLU A 497 22.09 -21.07 -15.28
CA GLU A 497 20.77 -20.45 -15.36
C GLU A 497 20.33 -19.95 -13.98
N HIS A 498 20.59 -20.74 -12.94
CA HIS A 498 20.12 -20.47 -11.58
C HIS A 498 21.22 -19.98 -10.61
N ASP A 499 22.49 -19.93 -11.06
CA ASP A 499 23.68 -19.64 -10.23
C ASP A 499 23.76 -20.58 -9.00
N GLN A 500 23.55 -21.88 -9.23
CA GLN A 500 23.50 -22.86 -8.15
C GLN A 500 24.11 -24.18 -8.60
N TYR A 501 24.68 -24.95 -7.67
CA TYR A 501 25.11 -26.31 -7.99
C TYR A 501 23.92 -27.27 -7.92
N TYR A 502 23.86 -28.23 -8.84
CA TYR A 502 22.86 -29.29 -8.82
C TYR A 502 23.52 -30.64 -9.08
N VAL A 503 22.82 -31.71 -8.71
CA VAL A 503 23.20 -33.08 -9.03
C VAL A 503 22.06 -33.78 -9.73
N GLN A 504 22.42 -34.68 -10.66
CA GLN A 504 21.48 -35.50 -11.40
C GLN A 504 21.97 -36.95 -11.43
N LYS A 505 21.05 -37.89 -11.26
CA LYS A 505 21.31 -39.32 -11.37
C LYS A 505 20.18 -39.99 -12.15
N THR A 506 20.52 -40.90 -13.05
CA THR A 506 19.55 -41.74 -13.75
C THR A 506 19.66 -43.18 -13.24
N GLU A 507 18.53 -43.76 -12.83
CA GLU A 507 18.39 -45.17 -12.47
C GLU A 507 17.23 -45.80 -13.25
N GLY A 508 17.54 -46.65 -14.23
CA GLY A 508 16.52 -47.18 -15.13
C GLY A 508 15.85 -46.06 -15.94
N ASP A 509 14.51 -46.02 -15.90
CA ASP A 509 13.68 -45.00 -16.58
C ASP A 509 13.39 -43.78 -15.68
N THR A 510 14.06 -43.70 -14.52
CA THR A 510 13.86 -42.63 -13.53
C THR A 510 15.06 -41.69 -13.49
N VAL A 511 14.78 -40.39 -13.58
CA VAL A 511 15.75 -39.30 -13.38
C VAL A 511 15.51 -38.67 -12.01
N TYR A 512 16.57 -38.60 -11.21
CA TYR A 512 16.59 -37.88 -9.94
C TYR A 512 17.41 -36.60 -10.08
N GLN A 513 16.89 -35.48 -9.60
CA GLN A 513 17.56 -34.18 -9.65
C GLN A 513 17.39 -33.42 -8.34
N THR A 514 18.40 -32.65 -7.93
CA THR A 514 18.26 -31.69 -6.83
C THR A 514 19.29 -30.57 -6.95
N TRP A 515 18.88 -29.36 -6.61
CA TRP A 515 19.75 -28.19 -6.49
C TRP A 515 20.21 -28.08 -5.04
N ILE A 516 21.51 -27.92 -4.85
CA ILE A 516 22.15 -28.00 -3.54
C ILE A 516 21.83 -26.74 -2.75
N GLU A 517 21.25 -26.92 -1.57
CA GLU A 517 21.18 -25.89 -0.53
C GLU A 517 22.10 -26.27 0.61
N ASP A 518 23.06 -25.41 0.93
CA ASP A 518 24.07 -25.61 1.95
C ASP A 518 24.61 -24.27 2.49
N ALA A 519 25.63 -24.31 3.35
CA ALA A 519 26.26 -23.12 3.89
C ALA A 519 26.79 -22.17 2.80
N SER A 520 27.27 -22.69 1.67
CA SER A 520 27.80 -21.87 0.57
C SER A 520 26.70 -21.09 -0.15
N THR A 521 25.53 -21.70 -0.39
CA THR A 521 24.38 -20.99 -1.00
C THR A 521 23.80 -19.95 -0.04
N VAL A 522 23.76 -20.24 1.26
CA VAL A 522 23.38 -19.26 2.28
C VAL A 522 24.35 -18.07 2.31
N LEU A 523 25.65 -18.30 2.22
CA LEU A 523 26.65 -17.22 2.18
C LEU A 523 26.48 -16.31 0.94
N LYS A 524 26.13 -16.88 -0.21
CA LYS A 524 25.80 -16.08 -1.40
C LYS A 524 24.57 -15.19 -1.17
N ARG A 525 23.53 -15.69 -0.48
CA ARG A 525 22.36 -14.88 -0.09
C ARG A 525 22.71 -13.78 0.91
N VAL A 526 23.58 -14.08 1.88
CA VAL A 526 24.14 -13.05 2.80
C VAL A 526 24.90 -11.98 2.03
N THR A 527 25.60 -12.34 0.96
CA THR A 527 26.27 -11.37 0.08
C THR A 527 25.26 -10.45 -0.60
N LEU A 528 24.12 -10.96 -1.07
CA LEU A 528 23.03 -10.15 -1.61
C LEU A 528 22.45 -9.22 -0.53
N ILE A 529 22.16 -9.72 0.67
CA ILE A 529 21.68 -8.91 1.80
C ILE A 529 22.61 -7.72 2.05
N ASN A 530 23.92 -7.97 2.07
CA ASN A 530 24.94 -6.93 2.26
C ASN A 530 25.05 -5.97 1.07
N GLN A 531 24.90 -6.47 -0.17
CA GLN A 531 24.97 -5.68 -1.40
C GLN A 531 23.83 -4.68 -1.50
N TYR A 532 22.62 -5.11 -1.17
CA TYR A 532 21.41 -4.28 -1.23
C TYR A 532 21.09 -3.57 0.08
N ASP A 533 21.91 -3.80 1.12
CA ASP A 533 21.76 -3.23 2.47
C ASP A 533 20.35 -3.45 3.05
N LEU A 534 19.90 -4.71 2.97
CA LEU A 534 18.57 -5.12 3.41
C LEU A 534 18.46 -5.12 4.94
N ALA A 535 17.25 -5.07 5.47
CA ALA A 535 16.96 -5.07 6.90
C ALA A 535 17.43 -6.33 7.63
N GLY A 536 17.59 -7.46 6.93
CA GLY A 536 18.09 -8.70 7.53
C GLY A 536 17.75 -9.98 6.77
N TYR A 537 17.73 -11.10 7.50
CA TYR A 537 17.31 -12.42 7.00
C TYR A 537 16.24 -13.08 7.87
N ALA A 538 15.53 -14.03 7.26
CA ALA A 538 14.60 -14.93 7.93
C ALA A 538 14.80 -16.38 7.43
N GLY A 539 15.19 -17.31 8.31
CA GLY A 539 15.49 -18.70 7.94
C GLY A 539 14.29 -19.63 8.01
N TRP A 540 13.85 -20.21 6.87
CA TRP A 540 12.74 -21.15 6.77
C TRP A 540 13.20 -22.59 6.49
N LYS A 541 13.09 -23.52 7.43
CA LYS A 541 12.70 -23.33 8.83
C LYS A 541 13.71 -24.00 9.72
N LEU A 542 13.70 -23.54 10.97
CA LEU A 542 14.58 -24.02 12.01
C LEU A 542 14.55 -25.56 12.15
N GLY A 543 15.75 -26.14 12.21
CA GLY A 543 15.97 -27.58 12.35
C GLY A 543 16.14 -28.34 11.04
N LEU A 544 16.05 -27.66 9.89
CA LEU A 544 16.34 -28.26 8.58
C LEU A 544 17.75 -27.93 8.09
N GLU A 545 18.40 -26.92 8.66
CA GLU A 545 19.76 -26.50 8.33
C GLU A 545 20.83 -27.44 8.88
N THR A 546 22.02 -27.39 8.29
CA THR A 546 23.24 -27.92 8.89
C THR A 546 23.89 -26.88 9.82
N PRO A 547 24.62 -27.27 10.89
CA PRO A 547 25.13 -26.32 11.88
C PRO A 547 26.02 -25.19 11.33
N ASP A 548 26.75 -25.44 10.25
CA ASP A 548 27.66 -24.50 9.56
C ASP A 548 26.92 -23.37 8.80
N VAL A 549 25.62 -23.52 8.56
CA VAL A 549 24.77 -22.44 8.00
C VAL A 549 24.79 -21.20 8.90
N TRP A 550 24.78 -21.40 10.22
CA TRP A 550 24.82 -20.30 11.17
C TRP A 550 26.12 -19.50 11.13
N ASP A 551 27.23 -20.13 10.73
CA ASP A 551 28.50 -19.42 10.52
C ASP A 551 28.50 -18.60 9.23
N SER A 552 27.74 -19.03 8.22
CA SER A 552 27.50 -18.23 7.01
C SER A 552 26.63 -17.01 7.30
N LEU A 553 25.56 -17.19 8.09
CA LEU A 553 24.67 -16.09 8.50
C LEU A 553 25.37 -15.02 9.35
N LYS A 554 26.40 -15.39 10.13
CA LYS A 554 27.25 -14.45 10.88
C LYS A 554 28.03 -13.47 10.00
N GLN A 555 28.18 -13.74 8.71
CA GLN A 555 28.88 -12.85 7.78
C GLN A 555 28.00 -11.69 7.27
N MET A 556 26.73 -11.63 7.68
CA MET A 556 25.90 -10.45 7.47
C MET A 556 26.49 -9.26 8.23
N LYS A 557 26.65 -8.14 7.54
CA LYS A 557 27.14 -6.89 8.13
C LYS A 557 26.00 -6.23 8.91
N GLU A 558 26.32 -5.61 10.04
CA GLU A 558 25.39 -4.74 10.78
C GLU A 558 25.10 -3.44 10.03
#